data_AF-A7MRV5-F1
#
_entry.id   AF-A7MRV5-F1
#
_cell.length_a   1.000
_cell.length_b   1.000
_cell.length_c   1.000
_cell.angle_alpha   90.00
_cell.angle_beta   90.00
_cell.angle_gamma   90.00
#
_symmetry.space_group_name_H-M   'P 1'
#
loop_
_entity.id
_entity.type
_entity.pdbx_description
1 polymer ?
#
loop_
_entity_poly.entity_id
_entity_poly.type
_entity_poly.pdbx_seq_one_letter_code
_entity_poly.pdbx_strand_id
1 'polypeptide(L)'
;MKLSESPITQHNFNGHTFFLKRDDMLHSHFSGNKARKFMALMESQNCAIKTLISYGSAQSNAMYSLAALAQIKGWNFEFYVQHIPSWLKDSPIGNYRGALDLGMNITAMQEIESPLHPTEYIEQVRGLDDTTLVVPEGGKAKIAEAGVKQLARELLDWTRLEGKKQFVVALPSGTGTTALYLSKHLKPHGIEVITCACVGNADYLTEQFNTLESENHPTILSVRDKHHFGRLYQSDYETWNALYDQTNLEFDLLYDPYMWQCLQPWLAENKGKTLIYIHQGGLLGNESMLPRYQREFE
;
A
#
# COMPACT_ATOMS: atom_id res chain seq x y z
N MET A 1 -7.85 -16.73 11.73
CA MET A 1 -8.08 -16.54 10.29
C MET A 1 -6.75 -16.68 9.57
N LYS A 2 -6.69 -17.42 8.45
CA LYS A 2 -5.49 -17.50 7.61
C LYS A 2 -5.77 -16.70 6.35
N LEU A 3 -4.89 -15.78 5.97
CA LEU A 3 -5.01 -15.09 4.69
C LEU A 3 -4.92 -16.14 3.58
N SER A 4 -5.92 -16.20 2.69
CA SER A 4 -5.90 -17.08 1.53
C SER A 4 -4.86 -16.60 0.52
N GLU A 5 -4.32 -17.51 -0.28
CA GLU A 5 -3.52 -17.13 -1.44
C GLU A 5 -4.43 -16.45 -2.47
N SER A 6 -4.10 -15.22 -2.86
CA SER A 6 -4.83 -14.51 -3.92
C SER A 6 -4.50 -15.10 -5.31
N PRO A 7 -5.42 -15.04 -6.28
CA PRO A 7 -5.14 -15.55 -7.62
C PRO A 7 -4.16 -14.66 -8.40
N ILE A 8 -3.53 -15.26 -9.42
CA ILE A 8 -2.85 -14.51 -10.50
C ILE A 8 -3.72 -14.63 -11.75
N THR A 9 -4.03 -13.49 -12.35
CA THR A 9 -4.93 -13.37 -13.52
C THR A 9 -4.18 -12.71 -14.69
N GLN A 10 -4.52 -13.04 -15.92
CA GLN A 10 -3.86 -12.46 -17.11
C GLN A 10 -4.70 -11.33 -17.70
N HIS A 11 -4.04 -10.23 -18.07
CA HIS A 11 -4.67 -9.01 -18.60
C HIS A 11 -3.85 -8.41 -19.74
N ASN A 12 -4.43 -7.43 -20.43
CA ASN A 12 -3.74 -6.64 -21.46
C ASN A 12 -3.88 -5.15 -21.17
N PHE A 13 -2.82 -4.39 -21.37
CA PHE A 13 -2.86 -2.94 -21.33
C PHE A 13 -1.92 -2.36 -22.39
N ASN A 14 -2.44 -1.50 -23.26
CA ASN A 14 -1.73 -0.89 -24.40
C ASN A 14 -0.95 -1.94 -25.23
N GLY A 15 -1.60 -3.07 -25.54
CA GLY A 15 -1.03 -4.15 -26.33
C GLY A 15 -0.04 -5.05 -25.58
N HIS A 16 0.26 -4.77 -24.31
CA HIS A 16 1.16 -5.59 -23.50
C HIS A 16 0.36 -6.54 -22.62
N THR A 17 0.63 -7.84 -22.77
CA THR A 17 0.06 -8.86 -21.87
C THR A 17 0.86 -8.91 -20.58
N PHE A 18 0.16 -8.93 -19.44
CA PHE A 18 0.77 -9.03 -18.12
C PHE A 18 -0.05 -9.93 -17.19
N PHE A 19 0.59 -10.38 -16.13
CA PHE A 19 -0.05 -11.11 -15.04
C PHE A 19 -0.30 -10.17 -13.87
N LEU A 20 -1.45 -10.29 -13.23
CA LEU A 20 -1.88 -9.47 -12.11
C LEU A 20 -2.09 -10.35 -10.89
N LYS A 21 -1.25 -10.18 -9.87
CA LYS A 21 -1.42 -10.80 -8.55
C LYS A 21 -2.48 -10.02 -7.77
N ARG A 22 -3.63 -10.65 -7.56
CA ARG A 22 -4.87 -10.02 -7.03
C ARG A 22 -4.87 -9.90 -5.51
N ASP A 23 -3.83 -9.27 -4.95
CA ASP A 23 -3.75 -9.09 -3.50
C ASP A 23 -4.89 -8.19 -2.95
N ASP A 24 -5.53 -7.39 -3.81
CA ASP A 24 -6.81 -6.71 -3.53
C ASP A 24 -7.94 -7.67 -3.07
N MET A 25 -7.89 -8.95 -3.47
CA MET A 25 -8.87 -9.98 -3.14
C MET A 25 -8.50 -10.84 -1.91
N LEU A 26 -7.45 -10.50 -1.16
CA LEU A 26 -7.01 -11.32 -0.01
C LEU A 26 -8.06 -11.45 1.11
N HIS A 27 -8.88 -10.42 1.31
CA HIS A 27 -9.96 -10.36 2.29
C HIS A 27 -10.91 -9.20 1.95
N SER A 28 -12.12 -9.16 2.52
CA SER A 28 -13.08 -8.07 2.25
C SER A 28 -12.62 -6.71 2.79
N HIS A 29 -12.13 -6.66 4.03
CA HIS A 29 -11.73 -5.41 4.70
C HIS A 29 -10.23 -5.31 5.02
N PHE A 30 -9.49 -6.41 4.85
CA PHE A 30 -8.08 -6.51 5.21
C PHE A 30 -7.29 -7.09 4.04
N SER A 31 -7.19 -6.32 2.96
CA SER A 31 -6.60 -6.78 1.70
C SER A 31 -5.37 -5.97 1.28
N GLY A 32 -4.86 -6.33 0.11
CA GLY A 32 -3.78 -5.63 -0.55
C GLY A 32 -2.44 -5.77 0.16
N ASN A 33 -1.56 -4.81 -0.10
CA ASN A 33 -0.22 -4.84 0.47
C ASN A 33 -0.23 -4.68 2.01
N LYS A 34 -1.23 -4.01 2.59
CA LYS A 34 -1.34 -3.82 4.04
C LYS A 34 -1.67 -5.11 4.76
N ALA A 35 -2.53 -5.95 4.18
CA ALA A 35 -2.77 -7.30 4.69
C ALA A 35 -1.49 -8.11 4.79
N ARG A 36 -0.63 -8.06 3.75
CA ARG A 36 0.69 -8.70 3.76
C ARG A 36 1.59 -8.13 4.85
N LYS A 37 1.67 -6.79 4.98
CA LYS A 37 2.52 -6.16 6.01
C LYS A 37 2.09 -6.50 7.44
N PHE A 38 0.78 -6.64 7.67
CA PHE A 38 0.21 -6.87 9.00
C PHE A 38 -0.15 -8.34 9.25
N MET A 39 0.20 -9.25 8.34
CA MET A 39 -0.07 -10.68 8.45
C MET A 39 0.48 -11.28 9.75
N ALA A 40 1.74 -10.98 10.09
CA ALA A 40 2.34 -11.47 11.33
C ALA A 40 1.64 -10.93 12.59
N LEU A 41 1.09 -9.71 12.55
CA LEU A 41 0.26 -9.18 13.64
C LEU A 41 -1.08 -9.91 13.73
N MET A 42 -1.72 -10.17 12.59
CA MET A 42 -2.96 -10.92 12.51
C MET A 42 -2.80 -12.34 13.10
N GLU A 43 -1.72 -13.01 12.73
CA GLU A 43 -1.39 -14.38 13.16
C GLU A 43 -0.85 -14.45 14.60
N SER A 44 -0.38 -13.33 15.17
CA SER A 44 0.11 -13.29 16.55
C SER A 44 -0.98 -13.70 17.55
N GLN A 45 -0.63 -14.52 18.53
CA GLN A 45 -1.55 -14.97 19.58
C GLN A 45 -1.29 -14.27 20.92
N ASN A 46 -0.76 -13.04 20.88
CA ASN A 46 -0.51 -12.30 22.11
C ASN A 46 -1.82 -11.79 22.71
N CYS A 47 -2.40 -12.58 23.62
CA CYS A 47 -3.65 -12.26 24.31
C CYS A 47 -3.54 -11.07 25.28
N ALA A 48 -2.33 -10.58 25.57
CA ALA A 48 -2.15 -9.39 26.40
C ALA A 48 -2.53 -8.11 25.66
N ILE A 49 -2.40 -8.09 24.34
CA ILE A 49 -2.71 -6.89 23.53
C ILE A 49 -4.22 -6.66 23.49
N LYS A 50 -4.61 -5.44 23.84
CA LYS A 50 -5.99 -4.96 23.86
C LYS A 50 -6.18 -3.72 22.99
N THR A 51 -5.12 -2.93 22.81
CA THR A 51 -5.17 -1.66 22.07
C THR A 51 -4.10 -1.63 20.99
N LEU A 52 -4.51 -1.32 19.78
CA LEU A 52 -3.66 -1.01 18.65
C LEU A 52 -3.59 0.51 18.49
N ILE A 53 -2.38 1.05 18.38
CA ILE A 53 -2.13 2.47 18.16
C ILE A 53 -1.37 2.66 16.84
N SER A 54 -1.80 3.62 16.04
CA SER A 54 -1.06 4.06 14.84
C SER A 54 -1.32 5.54 14.56
N TYR A 55 -0.59 6.09 13.60
CA TYR A 55 -0.79 7.46 13.14
C TYR A 55 -0.58 7.58 11.62
N GLY A 56 -0.99 8.72 11.04
CA GLY A 56 -0.78 9.04 9.63
C GLY A 56 -1.80 10.04 9.08
N SER A 57 -2.15 9.90 7.80
CA SER A 57 -3.16 10.73 7.15
C SER A 57 -4.59 10.20 7.34
N ALA A 58 -5.58 11.12 7.31
CA ALA A 58 -6.99 10.79 7.49
C ALA A 58 -7.58 9.90 6.38
N GLN A 59 -6.92 9.77 5.23
CA GLN A 59 -7.35 8.87 4.14
C GLN A 59 -6.38 7.70 3.90
N SER A 60 -5.57 7.35 4.92
CA SER A 60 -4.56 6.30 4.79
C SER A 60 -5.15 4.91 4.58
N ASN A 61 -4.68 4.20 3.54
CA ASN A 61 -4.98 2.78 3.32
C ASN A 61 -4.51 1.91 4.52
N ALA A 62 -3.43 2.33 5.21
CA ALA A 62 -2.94 1.61 6.38
C ALA A 62 -3.88 1.77 7.59
N MET A 63 -4.46 2.96 7.77
CA MET A 63 -5.43 3.23 8.84
C MET A 63 -6.65 2.31 8.71
N TYR A 64 -7.27 2.27 7.53
CA TYR A 64 -8.42 1.39 7.28
C TYR A 64 -8.07 -0.09 7.51
N SER A 65 -6.91 -0.53 7.02
CA SER A 65 -6.46 -1.92 7.22
C SER A 65 -6.20 -2.26 8.69
N LEU A 66 -5.66 -1.33 9.48
CA LEU A 66 -5.43 -1.53 10.91
C LEU A 66 -6.75 -1.51 11.70
N ALA A 67 -7.73 -0.70 11.30
CA ALA A 67 -9.08 -0.73 11.87
C ALA A 67 -9.73 -2.11 11.64
N ALA A 68 -9.63 -2.65 10.41
CA ALA A 68 -10.14 -3.98 10.10
C ALA A 68 -9.43 -5.07 10.90
N LEU A 69 -8.10 -4.99 11.01
CA LEU A 69 -7.32 -5.90 11.84
C LEU A 69 -7.78 -5.85 13.31
N ALA A 70 -7.90 -4.66 13.88
CA ALA A 70 -8.32 -4.48 15.27
C ALA A 70 -9.72 -5.07 15.50
N GLN A 71 -10.66 -4.83 14.59
CA GLN A 71 -11.99 -5.44 14.64
C GLN A 71 -11.93 -6.97 14.62
N ILE A 72 -11.13 -7.56 13.73
CA ILE A 72 -10.93 -9.03 13.65
C ILE A 72 -10.34 -9.60 14.95
N LYS A 73 -9.45 -8.84 15.60
CA LYS A 73 -8.77 -9.26 16.84
C LYS A 73 -9.56 -8.93 18.11
N GLY A 74 -10.63 -8.14 18.01
CA GLY A 74 -11.33 -7.60 19.17
C GLY A 74 -10.50 -6.57 19.95
N TRP A 75 -9.58 -5.88 19.28
CA TRP A 75 -8.77 -4.81 19.87
C TRP A 75 -9.46 -3.45 19.72
N ASN A 76 -9.23 -2.56 20.69
CA ASN A 76 -9.46 -1.14 20.49
C ASN A 76 -8.46 -0.61 19.47
N PHE A 77 -8.89 0.29 18.59
CA PHE A 77 -7.98 0.96 17.67
C PHE A 77 -7.99 2.46 17.91
N GLU A 78 -6.84 3.00 18.29
CA GLU A 78 -6.60 4.44 18.42
C GLU A 78 -5.73 4.91 17.25
N PHE A 79 -6.19 5.94 16.56
CA PHE A 79 -5.47 6.52 15.43
C PHE A 79 -5.26 8.02 15.63
N TYR A 80 -4.03 8.47 15.42
CA TYR A 80 -3.65 9.86 15.63
C TYR A 80 -3.29 10.54 14.31
N VAL A 81 -3.81 11.74 14.09
CA VAL A 81 -3.60 12.51 12.86
C VAL A 81 -3.26 13.96 13.18
N GLN A 82 -2.51 14.62 12.31
CA GLN A 82 -2.21 16.05 12.51
C GLN A 82 -3.47 16.91 12.43
N HIS A 83 -4.25 16.69 11.37
CA HIS A 83 -5.42 17.49 11.02
C HIS A 83 -6.45 16.62 10.30
N ILE A 84 -7.73 16.88 10.57
CA ILE A 84 -8.86 16.36 9.80
C ILE A 84 -9.64 17.57 9.28
N PRO A 85 -9.73 17.77 7.96
CA PRO A 85 -10.52 18.85 7.39
C PRO A 85 -11.98 18.77 7.80
N SER A 86 -12.62 19.92 8.07
CA SER A 86 -14.02 19.96 8.51
C SER A 86 -14.96 19.27 7.53
N TRP A 87 -14.77 19.48 6.22
CA TRP A 87 -15.57 18.82 5.18
C TRP A 87 -15.55 17.29 5.26
N LEU A 88 -14.43 16.70 5.71
CA LEU A 88 -14.31 15.25 5.83
C LEU A 88 -14.97 14.73 7.12
N LYS A 89 -15.06 15.56 8.17
CA LYS A 89 -15.84 15.25 9.38
C LYS A 89 -17.33 15.36 9.13
N ASP A 90 -17.75 16.42 8.45
CA ASP A 90 -19.15 16.70 8.16
C ASP A 90 -19.74 15.70 7.17
N SER A 91 -18.90 15.12 6.30
CA SER A 91 -19.30 14.08 5.35
C SER A 91 -18.20 13.03 5.21
N PRO A 92 -18.12 12.05 6.15
CA PRO A 92 -17.11 11.01 6.11
C PRO A 92 -17.22 10.16 4.83
N ILE A 93 -16.10 9.99 4.12
CA ILE A 93 -16.01 9.19 2.90
C ILE A 93 -14.70 8.38 2.82
N GLY A 94 -14.66 7.35 1.98
CA GLY A 94 -13.47 6.57 1.70
C GLY A 94 -12.90 5.87 2.94
N ASN A 95 -11.57 5.83 3.03
CA ASN A 95 -10.86 5.15 4.13
C ASN A 95 -11.21 5.72 5.50
N TYR A 96 -11.44 7.04 5.60
CA TYR A 96 -11.86 7.68 6.85
C TYR A 96 -13.18 7.11 7.36
N ARG A 97 -14.23 7.14 6.52
CA ARG A 97 -15.54 6.57 6.85
C ARG A 97 -15.41 5.09 7.20
N GLY A 98 -14.76 4.31 6.33
CA GLY A 98 -14.62 2.87 6.52
C GLY A 98 -13.92 2.51 7.84
N ALA A 99 -12.92 3.29 8.26
CA ALA A 99 -12.25 3.05 9.53
C ALA A 99 -13.14 3.39 10.74
N LEU A 100 -13.95 4.46 10.66
CA LEU A 100 -14.93 4.80 11.70
C LEU A 100 -16.01 3.70 11.82
N ASP A 101 -16.52 3.19 10.69
CA ASP A 101 -17.52 2.12 10.67
C ASP A 101 -16.99 0.82 11.31
N LEU A 102 -15.67 0.62 11.30
CA LEU A 102 -14.98 -0.50 11.95
C LEU A 102 -14.67 -0.27 13.44
N GLY A 103 -15.08 0.88 14.01
CA GLY A 103 -14.91 1.20 15.42
C GLY A 103 -13.58 1.86 15.79
N MET A 104 -12.88 2.46 14.81
CA MET A 104 -11.68 3.25 15.09
C MET A 104 -12.00 4.48 15.93
N ASN A 105 -11.20 4.74 16.97
CA ASN A 105 -11.14 6.00 17.68
C ASN A 105 -10.05 6.87 17.06
N ILE A 106 -10.39 8.08 16.61
CA ILE A 106 -9.43 9.00 15.98
C ILE A 106 -9.26 10.28 16.81
N THR A 107 -8.02 10.73 16.95
CA THR A 107 -7.68 11.98 17.63
C THR A 107 -6.86 12.87 16.68
N ALA A 108 -7.38 14.07 16.39
CA ALA A 108 -6.63 15.06 15.63
C ALA A 108 -5.84 15.98 16.58
N MET A 109 -4.54 16.16 16.34
CA MET A 109 -3.68 17.02 17.16
C MET A 109 -4.22 18.46 17.23
N GLN A 110 -4.77 18.95 16.12
CA GLN A 110 -5.43 20.26 16.08
C GLN A 110 -6.61 20.39 17.06
N GLU A 111 -7.41 19.34 17.27
CA GLU A 111 -8.61 19.42 18.11
C GLU A 111 -8.29 19.40 19.60
N ILE A 112 -7.21 18.72 19.97
CA ILE A 112 -6.71 18.70 21.34
C ILE A 112 -5.69 19.82 21.60
N GLU A 113 -5.56 20.75 20.65
CA GLU A 113 -4.64 21.90 20.70
C GLU A 113 -3.19 21.50 21.02
N SER A 114 -2.78 20.30 20.61
CA SER A 114 -1.43 19.81 20.86
C SER A 114 -0.47 20.30 19.75
N PRO A 115 0.67 20.92 20.10
CA PRO A 115 1.69 21.28 19.12
C PRO A 115 2.55 20.07 18.68
N LEU A 116 2.40 18.93 19.36
CA LEU A 116 3.20 17.74 19.12
C LEU A 116 2.80 17.06 17.81
N HIS A 117 3.78 16.44 17.15
CA HIS A 117 3.49 15.47 16.10
C HIS A 117 2.80 14.23 16.72
N PRO A 118 1.88 13.52 16.02
CA PRO A 118 1.24 12.31 16.53
C PRO A 118 2.19 11.29 17.17
N THR A 119 3.36 11.07 16.59
CA THR A 119 4.38 10.17 17.15
C THR A 119 4.86 10.62 18.53
N GLU A 120 5.19 11.90 18.66
CA GLU A 120 5.64 12.49 19.93
C GLU A 120 4.52 12.47 20.97
N TYR A 121 3.27 12.72 20.55
CA TYR A 121 2.11 12.63 21.42
C TYR A 121 1.89 11.21 21.95
N ILE A 122 2.02 10.20 21.08
CA ILE A 122 1.90 8.79 21.47
C ILE A 122 2.94 8.43 22.54
N GLU A 123 4.18 8.86 22.33
CA GLU A 123 5.31 8.55 23.23
C GLU A 123 5.26 9.33 24.56
N GLN A 124 4.92 10.62 24.51
CA GLN A 124 5.06 11.52 25.65
C GLN A 124 3.79 11.70 26.47
N VAL A 125 2.61 11.61 25.83
CA VAL A 125 1.33 11.97 26.45
C VAL A 125 0.41 10.76 26.58
N ARG A 126 0.13 10.05 25.48
CA ARG A 126 -0.73 8.86 25.53
C ARG A 126 -0.07 7.73 26.32
N GLY A 127 1.24 7.57 26.17
CA GLY A 127 2.03 6.54 26.82
C GLY A 127 1.67 5.13 26.34
N LEU A 128 2.54 4.17 26.63
CA LEU A 128 2.35 2.75 26.29
C LEU A 128 2.29 1.93 27.57
N ASP A 129 1.43 0.91 27.57
CA ASP A 129 1.36 -0.13 28.58
C ASP A 129 1.58 -1.51 27.96
N ASP A 130 1.67 -2.54 28.80
CA ASP A 130 1.91 -3.94 28.37
C ASP A 130 0.76 -4.52 27.52
N THR A 131 -0.35 -3.79 27.37
CA THR A 131 -1.51 -4.18 26.56
C THR A 131 -1.62 -3.39 25.24
N THR A 132 -0.65 -2.52 24.97
CA THR A 132 -0.66 -1.61 23.83
C THR A 132 0.36 -2.02 22.79
N LEU A 133 -0.07 -2.08 21.53
CA LEU A 133 0.79 -2.32 20.37
C LEU A 133 0.81 -1.08 19.47
N VAL A 134 2.00 -0.55 19.19
CA VAL A 134 2.17 0.57 18.25
C VAL A 134 2.62 0.05 16.88
N VAL A 135 1.95 0.53 15.83
CA VAL A 135 2.35 0.33 14.43
C VAL A 135 2.73 1.69 13.84
N PRO A 136 3.94 1.83 13.25
CA PRO A 136 4.35 3.10 12.66
C PRO A 136 3.58 3.39 11.37
N GLU A 137 3.61 4.65 10.95
CA GLU A 137 2.94 5.11 9.73
C GLU A 137 3.22 4.20 8.52
N GLY A 138 2.16 3.87 7.78
CA GLY A 138 2.24 3.05 6.57
C GLY A 138 2.67 1.60 6.79
N GLY A 139 2.84 1.16 8.04
CA GLY A 139 3.35 -0.16 8.40
C GLY A 139 4.81 -0.36 8.00
N LYS A 140 5.63 0.72 8.02
CA LYS A 140 7.07 0.65 7.74
C LYS A 140 7.79 0.00 8.93
N ALA A 141 7.79 -1.33 8.96
CA ALA A 141 8.32 -2.09 10.08
C ALA A 141 8.92 -3.43 9.63
N LYS A 142 9.92 -3.92 10.38
CA LYS A 142 10.56 -5.23 10.15
C LYS A 142 9.56 -6.39 10.18
N ILE A 143 8.49 -6.26 10.97
CA ILE A 143 7.44 -7.28 11.06
C ILE A 143 6.71 -7.52 9.72
N ALA A 144 6.76 -6.55 8.79
CA ALA A 144 6.18 -6.70 7.46
C ALA A 144 6.90 -7.73 6.59
N GLU A 145 8.17 -8.04 6.86
CA GLU A 145 8.96 -8.97 6.05
C GLU A 145 8.31 -10.34 6.00
N ALA A 146 7.74 -10.84 7.10
CA ALA A 146 7.18 -12.17 7.17
C ALA A 146 6.06 -12.41 6.13
N GLY A 147 5.09 -11.49 6.04
CA GLY A 147 4.00 -11.64 5.09
C GLY A 147 4.38 -11.30 3.65
N VAL A 148 5.36 -10.40 3.45
CA VAL A 148 5.91 -10.14 2.11
C VAL A 148 6.75 -11.33 1.61
N LYS A 149 7.46 -12.01 2.50
CA LYS A 149 8.15 -13.28 2.20
C LYS A 149 7.17 -14.37 1.78
N GLN A 150 5.99 -14.43 2.39
CA GLN A 150 4.94 -15.33 1.92
C GLN A 150 4.48 -14.97 0.51
N LEU A 151 4.23 -13.69 0.21
CA LEU A 151 3.92 -13.24 -1.16
C LEU A 151 5.03 -13.64 -2.15
N ALA A 152 6.30 -13.46 -1.79
CA ALA A 152 7.42 -13.87 -2.64
C ALA A 152 7.42 -15.39 -2.90
N ARG A 153 7.11 -16.22 -1.89
CA ARG A 153 6.96 -17.68 -2.06
C ARG A 153 5.83 -18.02 -3.02
N GLU A 154 4.67 -17.40 -2.87
CA GLU A 154 3.53 -17.61 -3.78
C GLU A 154 3.89 -17.28 -5.23
N LEU A 155 4.64 -16.17 -5.45
CA LEU A 155 5.14 -15.80 -6.77
C LEU A 155 6.16 -16.80 -7.32
N LEU A 156 7.09 -17.27 -6.48
CA LEU A 156 8.09 -18.29 -6.88
C LEU A 156 7.43 -19.62 -7.24
N ASP A 157 6.45 -20.05 -6.45
CA ASP A 157 5.74 -21.31 -6.71
C ASP A 157 4.91 -21.22 -7.99
N TRP A 158 4.22 -20.10 -8.22
CA TRP A 158 3.48 -19.89 -9.47
C TRP A 158 4.40 -19.78 -10.69
N THR A 159 5.47 -18.97 -10.62
CA THR A 159 6.39 -18.78 -11.76
C THR A 159 7.11 -20.05 -12.20
N ARG A 160 7.36 -21.00 -11.27
CA ARG A 160 7.92 -22.32 -11.60
C ARG A 160 7.01 -23.16 -12.52
N LEU A 161 5.70 -22.95 -12.44
CA LEU A 161 4.71 -23.68 -13.24
C LEU A 161 4.52 -23.08 -14.64
N GLU A 162 4.96 -21.84 -14.85
CA GLU A 162 4.68 -21.05 -16.05
C GLU A 162 5.76 -21.14 -17.15
N GLY A 163 6.70 -22.07 -17.00
CA GLY A 163 7.78 -22.33 -17.95
C GLY A 163 8.95 -21.35 -17.85
N LYS A 164 9.83 -21.37 -18.87
CA LYS A 164 11.08 -20.57 -18.90
C LYS A 164 10.84 -19.12 -19.34
N LYS A 165 9.94 -18.40 -18.69
CA LYS A 165 9.71 -16.95 -18.90
C LYS A 165 10.68 -16.14 -18.04
N GLN A 166 11.10 -14.97 -18.51
CA GLN A 166 11.89 -14.03 -17.71
C GLN A 166 10.96 -13.08 -16.95
N PHE A 167 10.60 -13.45 -15.73
CA PHE A 167 9.67 -12.66 -14.93
C PHE A 167 10.29 -11.40 -14.34
N VAL A 168 9.46 -10.38 -14.23
CA VAL A 168 9.70 -9.14 -13.49
C VAL A 168 8.46 -8.82 -12.67
N VAL A 169 8.64 -8.33 -11.45
CA VAL A 169 7.53 -7.95 -10.57
C VAL A 169 7.48 -6.44 -10.44
N ALA A 170 6.29 -5.84 -10.54
CA ALA A 170 6.11 -4.39 -10.43
C ALA A 170 5.02 -4.00 -9.43
N LEU A 171 5.24 -2.88 -8.74
CA LEU A 171 4.31 -2.28 -7.79
C LEU A 171 4.64 -0.80 -7.52
N PRO A 172 3.67 0.10 -7.32
CA PRO A 172 3.94 1.45 -6.83
C PRO A 172 4.44 1.43 -5.38
N SER A 173 5.13 2.51 -4.95
CA SER A 173 5.57 2.66 -3.56
C SER A 173 5.27 4.05 -2.98
N GLY A 174 4.61 4.04 -1.82
CA GLY A 174 4.66 5.14 -0.85
C GLY A 174 5.89 5.03 0.04
N THR A 175 5.85 4.13 1.03
CA THR A 175 6.98 3.91 1.98
C THR A 175 8.01 2.87 1.50
N GLY A 176 7.77 2.20 0.37
CA GLY A 176 8.71 1.25 -0.22
C GLY A 176 8.81 -0.14 0.41
N THR A 177 8.34 -0.35 1.64
CA THR A 177 8.53 -1.59 2.42
C THR A 177 8.18 -2.88 1.66
N THR A 178 7.08 -2.89 0.90
CA THR A 178 6.65 -4.09 0.15
C THR A 178 7.60 -4.38 -1.01
N ALA A 179 8.00 -3.36 -1.78
CA ALA A 179 8.91 -3.52 -2.90
C ALA A 179 10.31 -3.98 -2.42
N LEU A 180 10.79 -3.42 -1.32
CA LEU A 180 12.06 -3.81 -0.71
C LEU A 180 12.10 -5.28 -0.31
N TYR A 181 11.13 -5.73 0.50
CA TYR A 181 11.14 -7.12 0.97
C TYR A 181 10.80 -8.12 -0.14
N LEU A 182 9.99 -7.73 -1.14
CA LEU A 182 9.85 -8.55 -2.35
C LEU A 182 11.19 -8.68 -3.06
N SER A 183 11.91 -7.58 -3.29
CA SER A 183 13.20 -7.59 -3.95
C SER A 183 14.21 -8.48 -3.21
N LYS A 184 14.32 -8.33 -1.89
CA LYS A 184 15.15 -9.19 -1.01
C LYS A 184 14.89 -10.68 -1.20
N HIS A 185 13.63 -11.08 -1.40
CA HIS A 185 13.25 -12.49 -1.51
C HIS A 185 13.17 -13.02 -2.94
N LEU A 186 13.07 -12.15 -3.94
CA LEU A 186 12.93 -12.55 -5.35
C LEU A 186 14.25 -12.42 -6.14
N LYS A 187 15.10 -11.46 -5.78
CA LYS A 187 16.39 -11.21 -6.44
C LYS A 187 17.34 -12.42 -6.42
N PRO A 188 17.46 -13.21 -5.32
CA PRO A 188 18.24 -14.45 -5.32
C PRO A 188 17.74 -15.52 -6.31
N HIS A 189 16.50 -15.40 -6.78
CA HIS A 189 15.90 -16.28 -7.78
C HIS A 189 15.90 -15.67 -9.20
N GLY A 190 16.60 -14.55 -9.40
CA GLY A 190 16.71 -13.89 -10.71
C GLY A 190 15.44 -13.14 -11.15
N ILE A 191 14.51 -12.88 -10.24
CA ILE A 191 13.31 -12.08 -10.52
C ILE A 191 13.55 -10.66 -10.00
N GLU A 192 13.59 -9.71 -10.93
CA GLU A 192 13.72 -8.29 -10.62
C GLU A 192 12.40 -7.74 -10.06
N VAL A 193 12.52 -6.80 -9.12
CA VAL A 193 11.40 -6.02 -8.60
C VAL A 193 11.57 -4.56 -8.98
N ILE A 194 10.51 -3.99 -9.55
CA ILE A 194 10.46 -2.63 -10.05
C ILE A 194 9.41 -1.84 -9.29
N THR A 195 9.71 -0.58 -8.98
CA THR A 195 8.80 0.34 -8.30
C THR A 195 8.93 1.76 -8.83
N CYS A 196 7.96 2.61 -8.52
CA CYS A 196 8.08 4.07 -8.63
C CYS A 196 7.86 4.73 -7.26
N ALA A 197 8.35 5.95 -7.09
CA ALA A 197 8.10 6.75 -5.90
C ALA A 197 6.82 7.59 -6.08
N CYS A 198 5.73 7.18 -5.43
CA CYS A 198 4.49 7.96 -5.37
C CYS A 198 4.53 9.02 -4.26
N VAL A 199 5.40 8.82 -3.26
CA VAL A 199 5.69 9.79 -2.18
C VAL A 199 7.17 10.17 -2.29
N GLY A 200 7.46 11.47 -2.22
CA GLY A 200 8.83 11.98 -2.32
C GLY A 200 9.41 11.84 -3.73
N ASN A 201 10.60 11.25 -3.82
CA ASN A 201 11.34 10.97 -5.04
C ASN A 201 12.16 9.65 -4.87
N ALA A 202 13.00 9.32 -5.85
CA ALA A 202 13.85 8.12 -5.79
C ALA A 202 14.82 8.15 -4.59
N ASP A 203 15.40 9.31 -4.27
CA ASP A 203 16.30 9.47 -3.13
C ASP A 203 15.58 9.20 -1.80
N TYR A 204 14.41 9.81 -1.61
CA TYR A 204 13.55 9.56 -0.45
C TYR A 204 13.25 8.07 -0.30
N LEU A 205 12.89 7.39 -1.39
CA LEU A 205 12.55 5.97 -1.34
C LEU A 205 13.79 5.11 -0.98
N THR A 206 14.96 5.46 -1.52
CA THR A 206 16.24 4.83 -1.20
C THR A 206 16.61 5.01 0.28
N GLU A 207 16.41 6.21 0.84
CA GLU A 207 16.56 6.45 2.28
C GLU A 207 15.60 5.58 3.09
N GLN A 208 14.33 5.47 2.70
CA GLN A 208 13.36 4.59 3.37
C GLN A 208 13.82 3.14 3.34
N PHE A 209 14.35 2.67 2.21
CA PHE A 209 14.88 1.31 2.10
C PHE A 209 16.01 1.07 3.09
N ASN A 210 17.00 1.97 3.11
CA ASN A 210 18.17 1.88 4.00
C ASN A 210 17.82 1.83 5.49
N THR A 211 16.65 2.35 5.91
CA THR A 211 16.19 2.19 7.31
C THR A 211 15.80 0.75 7.68
N LEU A 212 15.55 -0.11 6.69
CA LEU A 212 15.11 -1.49 6.87
C LEU A 212 16.14 -2.51 6.38
N GLU A 213 16.76 -2.28 5.22
CA GLU A 213 17.73 -3.16 4.55
C GLU A 213 18.50 -2.39 3.43
N SER A 214 19.76 -2.73 3.19
CA SER A 214 20.67 -1.89 2.36
C SER A 214 21.21 -2.52 1.07
N GLU A 215 20.97 -3.81 0.79
CA GLU A 215 21.64 -4.53 -0.32
C GLU A 215 20.70 -4.86 -1.48
N ASN A 216 19.44 -5.17 -1.17
CA ASN A 216 18.50 -5.76 -2.11
C ASN A 216 17.44 -4.76 -2.56
N HIS A 217 17.84 -3.52 -2.84
CA HIS A 217 16.91 -2.49 -3.29
C HIS A 217 16.27 -2.87 -4.64
N PRO A 218 14.95 -2.59 -4.82
CA PRO A 218 14.28 -2.72 -6.12
C PRO A 218 14.75 -1.62 -7.09
N THR A 219 14.53 -1.86 -8.39
CA THR A 219 14.77 -0.85 -9.43
C THR A 219 13.69 0.24 -9.34
N ILE A 220 14.11 1.50 -9.16
CA ILE A 220 13.18 2.64 -9.10
C ILE A 220 13.07 3.26 -10.50
N LEU A 221 11.86 3.28 -11.05
CA LEU A 221 11.52 3.98 -12.29
C LEU A 221 10.95 5.37 -12.00
N SER A 222 11.16 6.27 -12.96
CA SER A 222 10.51 7.57 -12.99
C SER A 222 10.37 8.07 -14.43
N VAL A 223 9.29 8.78 -14.71
CA VAL A 223 9.05 9.49 -15.99
C VAL A 223 9.01 11.01 -15.82
N ARG A 224 9.27 11.49 -14.60
CA ARG A 224 9.34 12.91 -14.22
C ARG A 224 10.24 13.07 -13.00
N ASP A 225 10.83 14.25 -12.81
CA ASP A 225 11.76 14.48 -11.68
C ASP A 225 11.08 14.36 -10.31
N LYS A 226 9.83 14.81 -10.21
CA LYS A 226 9.04 14.76 -8.98
C LYS A 226 7.57 14.49 -9.25
N HIS A 227 7.06 13.45 -8.61
CA HIS A 227 5.63 13.14 -8.55
C HIS A 227 5.09 13.56 -7.19
N HIS A 228 4.27 14.61 -7.15
CA HIS A 228 3.77 15.15 -5.89
C HIS A 228 2.59 14.30 -5.39
N PHE A 229 2.79 13.61 -4.28
CA PHE A 229 1.77 12.77 -3.68
C PHE A 229 0.44 13.53 -3.45
N GLY A 230 -0.66 12.97 -3.96
CA GLY A 230 -2.01 13.53 -3.80
C GLY A 230 -2.32 14.75 -4.68
N ARG A 231 -1.37 15.20 -5.51
CA ARG A 231 -1.65 16.18 -6.59
C ARG A 231 -2.41 15.48 -7.71
N LEU A 232 -3.35 16.21 -8.32
CA LEU A 232 -4.10 15.74 -9.47
C LEU A 232 -3.27 15.98 -10.74
N TYR A 233 -3.05 14.92 -11.50
CA TYR A 233 -2.43 14.99 -12.83
C TYR A 233 -3.40 14.40 -13.84
N GLN A 234 -3.69 15.15 -14.91
CA GLN A 234 -4.58 14.68 -15.96
C GLN A 234 -4.11 13.33 -16.54
N SER A 235 -2.80 13.15 -16.73
CA SER A 235 -2.23 11.90 -17.22
C SER A 235 -2.43 10.70 -16.29
N ASP A 236 -2.49 10.92 -14.96
CA ASP A 236 -2.81 9.87 -14.00
C ASP A 236 -4.28 9.46 -14.14
N TYR A 237 -5.18 10.43 -14.30
CA TYR A 237 -6.60 10.16 -14.49
C TYR A 237 -6.89 9.41 -15.81
N GLU A 238 -6.28 9.86 -16.91
CA GLU A 238 -6.38 9.20 -18.21
C GLU A 238 -5.81 7.78 -18.17
N THR A 239 -4.67 7.58 -17.51
CA THR A 239 -4.08 6.25 -17.36
C THR A 239 -4.98 5.33 -16.53
N TRP A 240 -5.58 5.85 -15.45
CA TRP A 240 -6.50 5.11 -14.60
C TRP A 240 -7.76 4.66 -15.35
N ASN A 241 -8.40 5.58 -16.09
CA ASN A 241 -9.55 5.26 -16.94
C ASN A 241 -9.19 4.23 -18.00
N ALA A 242 -8.06 4.40 -18.69
CA ALA A 242 -7.59 3.45 -19.70
C ALA A 242 -7.29 2.06 -19.12
N LEU A 243 -6.77 1.97 -17.89
CA LEU A 243 -6.58 0.70 -17.19
C LEU A 243 -7.92 0.01 -16.96
N TYR A 244 -8.91 0.74 -16.45
CA TYR A 244 -10.24 0.20 -16.24
C TYR A 244 -10.87 -0.28 -17.56
N ASP A 245 -10.86 0.56 -18.59
CA ASP A 245 -11.48 0.24 -19.89
C ASP A 245 -10.87 -1.01 -20.55
N GLN A 246 -9.55 -1.22 -20.39
CA GLN A 246 -8.84 -2.32 -21.05
C GLN A 246 -8.77 -3.60 -20.23
N THR A 247 -8.85 -3.51 -18.90
CA THR A 247 -8.72 -4.67 -18.00
C THR A 247 -10.03 -5.07 -17.33
N ASN A 248 -11.04 -4.18 -17.36
CA ASN A 248 -12.28 -4.27 -16.59
C ASN A 248 -12.03 -4.47 -15.09
N LEU A 249 -10.94 -3.89 -14.59
CA LEU A 249 -10.53 -3.93 -13.18
C LEU A 249 -10.26 -2.52 -12.69
N GLU A 250 -10.75 -2.25 -11.48
CA GLU A 250 -10.46 -1.01 -10.79
C GLU A 250 -9.09 -1.07 -10.13
N PHE A 251 -8.30 -0.01 -10.29
CA PHE A 251 -6.99 0.16 -9.63
C PHE A 251 -7.06 1.31 -8.62
N ASP A 252 -6.08 1.40 -7.70
CA ASP A 252 -5.98 2.54 -6.79
C ASP A 252 -5.52 3.79 -7.58
N LEU A 253 -6.39 4.81 -7.63
CA LEU A 253 -6.20 6.03 -8.41
C LEU A 253 -5.06 6.92 -7.90
N LEU A 254 -4.59 6.72 -6.66
CA LEU A 254 -3.54 7.52 -6.05
C LEU A 254 -2.14 6.94 -6.31
N TYR A 255 -2.02 5.63 -6.56
CA TYR A 255 -0.73 4.95 -6.68
C TYR A 255 -0.51 4.29 -8.05
N ASP A 256 -1.46 3.50 -8.53
CA ASP A 256 -1.26 2.61 -9.67
C ASP A 256 -1.03 3.36 -11.01
N PRO A 257 -1.75 4.46 -11.34
CA PRO A 257 -1.61 5.14 -12.62
C PRO A 257 -0.20 5.66 -12.89
N TYR A 258 0.48 6.18 -11.87
CA TYR A 258 1.84 6.67 -12.02
C TYR A 258 2.82 5.52 -12.28
N MET A 259 2.65 4.39 -11.61
CA MET A 259 3.46 3.20 -11.87
C MET A 259 3.26 2.69 -13.31
N TRP A 260 2.03 2.69 -13.80
CA TRP A 260 1.74 2.30 -15.17
C TRP A 260 2.34 3.25 -16.22
N GLN A 261 2.36 4.56 -15.96
CA GLN A 261 3.10 5.51 -16.80
C GLN A 261 4.60 5.21 -16.82
N CYS A 262 5.18 4.79 -15.69
CA CYS A 262 6.60 4.38 -15.62
C CYS A 262 6.86 3.05 -16.35
N LEU A 263 5.91 2.12 -16.29
CA LEU A 263 6.05 0.81 -16.93
C LEU A 263 5.96 0.86 -18.45
N GLN A 264 5.19 1.77 -19.03
CA GLN A 264 5.02 1.84 -20.49
C GLN A 264 6.35 1.98 -21.27
N PRO A 265 7.21 3.00 -21.01
CA PRO A 265 8.50 3.09 -21.69
C PRO A 265 9.42 1.91 -21.32
N TRP A 266 9.39 1.47 -20.06
CA TRP A 266 10.20 0.34 -19.61
C TRP A 266 9.86 -0.96 -20.36
N LEU A 267 8.56 -1.26 -20.57
CA LEU A 267 8.09 -2.45 -21.29
C LEU A 267 8.47 -2.39 -22.78
N ALA A 268 8.46 -1.20 -23.39
CA ALA A 268 8.88 -1.02 -24.78
C ALA A 268 10.36 -1.39 -24.99
N GLU A 269 11.20 -1.14 -23.99
CA GLU A 269 12.64 -1.48 -23.98
C GLU A 269 12.91 -2.92 -23.52
N ASN A 270 11.97 -3.55 -22.81
CA ASN A 270 12.14 -4.85 -22.15
C ASN A 270 11.20 -5.95 -22.70
N LYS A 271 11.04 -6.03 -24.03
CA LYS A 271 10.10 -6.96 -24.70
C LYS A 271 10.25 -8.45 -24.39
N GLY A 272 11.42 -8.87 -23.89
CA GLY A 272 11.68 -10.27 -23.48
C GLY A 272 11.21 -10.60 -22.06
N LYS A 273 10.78 -9.61 -21.28
CA LYS A 273 10.35 -9.76 -19.89
C LYS A 273 8.84 -10.00 -19.82
N THR A 274 8.44 -10.85 -18.89
CA THR A 274 7.05 -11.11 -18.55
C THR A 274 6.69 -10.39 -17.26
N LEU A 275 5.80 -9.42 -17.34
CA LEU A 275 5.39 -8.60 -16.20
C LEU A 275 4.41 -9.35 -15.29
N ILE A 276 4.69 -9.33 -13.99
CA ILE A 276 3.74 -9.59 -12.91
C ILE A 276 3.52 -8.28 -12.15
N TYR A 277 2.35 -7.67 -12.29
CA TYR A 277 1.96 -6.51 -11.50
C TYR A 277 1.28 -6.96 -10.20
N ILE A 278 1.63 -6.34 -9.07
CA ILE A 278 0.97 -6.61 -7.79
C ILE A 278 -0.17 -5.62 -7.60
N HIS A 279 -1.42 -6.09 -7.67
CA HIS A 279 -2.56 -5.26 -7.33
C HIS A 279 -2.60 -5.04 -5.82
N GLN A 280 -2.21 -3.85 -5.37
CA GLN A 280 -1.96 -3.60 -3.95
C GLN A 280 -3.20 -3.30 -3.11
N GLY A 281 -4.41 -3.43 -3.68
CA GLY A 281 -5.66 -2.97 -3.07
C GLY A 281 -5.73 -1.44 -3.02
N GLY A 282 -6.37 -0.88 -2.00
CA GLY A 282 -6.52 0.57 -1.83
C GLY A 282 -7.76 1.18 -2.48
N LEU A 283 -8.61 0.36 -3.07
CA LEU A 283 -9.79 0.77 -3.86
C LEU A 283 -10.76 1.68 -3.10
N LEU A 284 -10.95 1.48 -1.80
CA LEU A 284 -11.82 2.35 -0.99
C LEU A 284 -11.36 3.83 -1.00
N GLY A 285 -10.06 4.08 -1.20
CA GLY A 285 -9.51 5.42 -1.37
C GLY A 285 -10.08 6.17 -2.58
N ASN A 286 -10.51 5.45 -3.63
CA ASN A 286 -11.06 6.02 -4.85
C ASN A 286 -12.34 6.82 -4.58
N GLU A 287 -13.15 6.45 -3.60
CA GLU A 287 -14.36 7.21 -3.21
C GLU A 287 -14.04 8.68 -2.88
N SER A 288 -12.84 8.95 -2.35
CA SER A 288 -12.40 10.31 -2.01
C SER A 288 -11.57 10.97 -3.11
N MET A 289 -10.87 10.18 -3.92
CA MET A 289 -9.98 10.68 -4.96
C MET A 289 -10.69 10.96 -6.27
N LEU A 290 -11.59 10.08 -6.72
CA LEU A 290 -12.27 10.22 -8.01
C LEU A 290 -13.08 11.53 -8.10
N PRO A 291 -13.89 11.93 -7.09
CA PRO A 291 -14.60 13.20 -7.16
C PRO A 291 -13.67 14.43 -7.25
N ARG A 292 -12.42 14.33 -6.78
CA ARG A 292 -11.44 15.42 -6.93
C ARG A 292 -10.98 15.54 -8.38
N TYR A 293 -10.71 14.42 -9.03
CA TYR A 293 -10.32 14.38 -10.44
C TYR A 293 -11.45 14.86 -11.35
N GLN A 294 -12.68 14.39 -11.11
CA GLN A 294 -13.86 14.81 -11.88
C GLN A 294 -14.07 16.32 -11.81
N ARG A 295 -13.98 16.94 -10.62
CA ARG A 295 -14.10 18.40 -10.50
C ARG A 295 -13.01 19.20 -11.24
N GLU A 296 -11.84 18.61 -11.45
CA GLU A 296 -10.69 19.30 -12.05
C GLU A 296 -10.64 19.12 -13.56
N PHE A 297 -11.06 17.95 -14.08
CA PHE A 297 -10.86 17.56 -15.48
C PHE A 297 -12.13 17.14 -16.24
N GLU A 298 -13.30 17.12 -15.60
CA GLU A 298 -14.62 16.92 -16.24
C GLU A 298 -15.48 18.18 -16.13
#